data_AF-A0A8S2U492-F1
#
_entry.id   AF-A0A8S2U492-F1
#
_cell.length_a   1.000
_cell.length_b   1.000
_cell.length_c   1.000
_cell.angle_alpha   90.00
_cell.angle_beta   90.00
_cell.angle_gamma   90.00
#
_symmetry.space_group_name_H-M   'P 1'
#
loop_
_entity.id
_entity.type
_entity.pdbx_description
1 polymer ?
#
loop_
_entity_poly.entity_id
_entity_poly.type
_entity_poly.pdbx_seq_one_letter_code
_entity_poly.pdbx_strand_id
1 'polypeptide(L)' 'DPYVKITLQIVENRNSVIDFARTHTVPKTLNPVWNQDFLFRVDPIKHRLVFEIFDHNKLVSIQYFILLKNK' A
#
# COMPACT_ATOMS: atom_id res chain seq x y z
N ASP A 1 14.97 4.82 -6.86
CA ASP A 1 14.46 5.44 -5.61
C ASP A 1 13.06 4.92 -5.29
N PRO A 2 12.97 3.65 -4.88
CA PRO A 2 11.69 3.01 -4.59
C PRO A 2 11.03 3.49 -3.29
N TYR A 3 9.69 3.55 -3.30
CA TYR A 3 8.82 3.70 -2.13
C TYR A 3 7.53 2.91 -2.31
N VAL A 4 6.82 2.62 -1.22
CA VAL A 4 5.50 1.97 -1.24
C VAL A 4 4.43 2.98 -0.86
N LYS A 5 3.34 3.01 -1.63
CA LYS A 5 2.07 3.62 -1.23
C LYS A 5 1.13 2.52 -0.77
N ILE A 6 0.53 2.72 0.40
CA ILE A 6 -0.45 1.83 1.00
C ILE A 6 -1.78 2.55 0.98
N THR A 7 -2.79 1.97 0.34
CA THR A 7 -4.11 2.59 0.20
C THR A 7 -5.18 1.69 0.81
N LEU A 8 -5.99 2.24 1.71
CA LEU A 8 -7.19 1.60 2.25
C LEU A 8 -8.37 1.93 1.35
N GLN A 9 -9.04 0.92 0.81
CA GLN A 9 -10.15 1.08 -0.13
C GLN A 9 -11.38 0.27 0.31
N ILE A 10 -12.55 0.69 -0.16
CA ILE A 10 -13.78 -0.11 -0.03
C ILE A 10 -13.75 -1.25 -1.06
N VAL A 11 -14.11 -2.47 -0.65
CA VAL A 11 -14.13 -3.66 -1.51
C VAL A 11 -15.13 -3.53 -2.65
N GLU A 12 -16.33 -3.01 -2.34
CA GLU A 12 -17.43 -2.81 -3.29
C GLU A 12 -17.19 -1.64 -4.26
N ASN A 13 -16.56 -0.55 -3.79
CA ASN A 13 -16.18 0.59 -4.62
C ASN A 13 -14.67 0.84 -4.56
N ARG A 14 -13.96 0.17 -5.48
CA ARG A 14 -12.49 0.14 -5.53
C ARG A 14 -11.83 1.48 -5.85
N ASN A 15 -12.59 2.45 -6.33
CA ASN A 15 -12.10 3.80 -6.61
C ASN A 15 -12.18 4.71 -5.39
N SER A 16 -12.92 4.30 -4.35
CA SER A 16 -13.02 5.03 -3.08
C SER A 16 -11.81 4.72 -2.21
N VAL A 17 -10.96 5.73 -2.02
CA VAL A 17 -9.89 5.72 -1.02
C VAL A 17 -10.46 6.22 0.30
N ILE A 18 -10.28 5.43 1.35
CA ILE A 18 -10.67 5.77 2.72
C ILE A 18 -9.51 6.48 3.42
N ASP A 19 -8.31 5.91 3.28
CA ASP A 19 -7.08 6.40 3.91
C ASP A 19 -5.87 5.93 3.10
N PHE A 20 -4.71 6.56 3.29
CA PHE A 20 -3.47 6.13 2.68
C PHE A 20 -2.25 6.50 3.51
N ALA A 21 -1.19 5.72 3.35
CA ALA A 21 0.12 6.03 3.89
C ALA A 21 1.21 5.79 2.82
N ARG A 22 2.39 6.33 3.07
CA ARG A 22 3.54 6.18 2.18
C ARG A 22 4.79 5.94 3.01
N THR A 23 5.63 5.03 2.57
CA THR A 23 6.96 4.82 3.16
C THR A 23 7.93 5.93 2.76
N HIS A 24 8.98 6.12 3.56
CA HIS A 24 10.16 6.84 3.06
C HIS A 24 10.70 6.21 1.77
N THR A 25 11.31 7.05 0.95
CA THR A 25 12.03 6.60 -0.25
C THR A 25 13.38 6.02 0.16
N VAL A 26 13.72 4.85 -0.36
CA VAL A 26 15.07 4.29 -0.19
C VAL A 26 15.90 4.62 -1.44
N PRO A 27 16.97 5.43 -1.34
CA PRO A 27 17.70 5.87 -2.52
C PRO A 27 18.53 4.73 -3.13
N LYS A 28 18.64 4.73 -4.47
CA LYS A 28 19.63 3.96 -5.25
C LYS A 28 19.71 2.45 -4.92
N THR A 29 18.58 1.79 -4.74
CA THR A 29 18.52 0.33 -4.50
C THR A 29 17.45 -0.36 -5.36
N LEU A 30 17.71 -1.61 -5.74
CA LEU A 30 16.72 -2.52 -6.36
C LEU A 30 16.00 -3.42 -5.34
N ASN A 31 16.55 -3.57 -4.14
CA ASN A 31 16.01 -4.40 -3.06
C ASN A 31 15.78 -3.53 -1.81
N PRO A 32 14.77 -2.64 -1.84
CA PRO A 32 14.49 -1.77 -0.69
C PRO A 32 13.98 -2.56 0.52
N VAL A 33 14.37 -2.10 1.71
CA VAL A 33 13.83 -2.55 2.99
C VAL A 33 13.34 -1.31 3.73
N TRP A 34 12.02 -1.21 3.95
CA TRP A 34 11.42 -0.02 4.55
C TRP A 34 11.24 -0.09 6.06
N ASN A 35 10.85 -1.26 6.59
CA ASN A 35 10.62 -1.52 8.02
C ASN A 35 9.86 -0.38 8.73
N GLN A 36 8.72 0.02 8.16
CA GLN A 36 7.88 1.09 8.68
C GLN A 36 6.50 0.54 9.05
N ASP A 37 6.03 0.93 10.23
CA ASP A 37 4.72 0.56 10.74
C ASP A 37 3.69 1.64 10.42
N PHE A 38 2.49 1.20 10.04
CA PHE A 38 1.35 2.05 9.77
C PHE A 38 0.11 1.52 10.48
N LEU A 39 -0.68 2.42 11.06
CA LEU A 39 -1.92 2.09 11.74
C LEU A 39 -3.10 2.54 10.88
N PHE A 40 -3.98 1.60 10.52
CA PHE A 40 -5.22 1.88 9.82
C PHE A 40 -6.41 1.44 10.66
N ARG A 41 -7.48 2.25 10.69
CA ARG A 41 -8.77 1.82 11.22
C ARG A 41 -9.53 1.10 10.11
N VAL A 42 -9.87 -0.16 10.35
CA VAL A 42 -10.38 -1.06 9.30
C VAL A 42 -11.68 -1.73 9.69
N ASP A 43 -12.59 -1.89 8.72
CA ASP A 43 -13.67 -2.87 8.74
C ASP A 43 -13.18 -4.06 7.88
N PRO A 44 -12.86 -5.22 8.48
CA PRO A 44 -12.29 -6.35 7.76
C PRO A 44 -13.16 -6.89 6.62
N ILE A 45 -14.49 -6.71 6.71
CA ILE A 45 -15.42 -7.20 5.68
C ILE A 45 -15.48 -6.22 4.51
N LYS A 46 -15.45 -4.91 4.80
CA LYS A 46 -15.67 -3.87 3.78
C LYS A 46 -14.40 -3.30 3.20
N HIS A 47 -13.27 -3.43 3.89
CA HIS A 47 -12.03 -2.76 3.52
C HIS A 47 -10.98 -3.73 2.97
N ARG A 48 -10.15 -3.22 2.07
CA ARG A 48 -8.94 -3.90 1.57
C ARG A 48 -7.75 -2.96 1.60
N LEU A 49 -6.57 -3.52 1.82
CA LEU A 49 -5.31 -2.80 1.68
C LEU A 49 -4.70 -3.09 0.31
N VAL A 50 -4.25 -2.03 -0.35
CA VAL A 50 -3.57 -2.05 -1.64
C VAL A 50 -2.17 -1.52 -1.45
N PHE A 51 -1.17 -2.31 -1.84
CA PHE A 51 0.23 -1.91 -1.81
C PHE A 51 0.70 -1.68 -3.25
N GLU A 52 1.25 -0.51 -3.51
CA GLU A 52 1.78 -0.11 -4.81
C GLU A 52 3.23 0.36 -4.64
N ILE A 53 4.14 -0.28 -5.37
CA ILE A 53 5.56 0.11 -5.38
C ILE A 53 5.77 1.13 -6.51
N PHE A 54 6.47 2.21 -6.20
CA PHE A 54 6.83 3.25 -7.16
C PHE A 54 8.33 3.43 -7.16
N ASP A 55 8.92 3.69 -8.33
CA ASP A 55 10.28 4.18 -8.48
C ASP A 55 10.25 5.50 -9.27
N HIS A 56 11.06 6.48 -8.87
CA HIS A 56 11.15 7.79 -9.56
C HIS A 56 11.46 7.66 -11.06
N ASN A 57 12.09 6.55 -11.48
CA ASN A 57 12.55 6.35 -12.85
C ASN A 57 11.78 5.27 -13.64
N LYS A 58 10.90 4.49 -13.01
CA LYS A 58 10.18 3.39 -13.65
C LYS A 58 8.77 3.26 -13.06
N LEU A 59 7.76 3.47 -13.89
CA LEU A 59 6.36 3.15 -13.59
C LEU A 59 6.18 1.62 -13.60
N VAL A 60 6.66 0.94 -12.57
CA VAL A 60 6.36 -0.47 -12.32
C VAL A 60 5.52 -0.52 -11.05
N SER A 61 4.21 -0.33 -11.20
CA SER A 61 3.25 -0.56 -10.11
C SER A 61 2.96 -2.05 -10.05
N ILE A 62 3.54 -2.73 -9.07
CA ILE A 62 3.12 -4.07 -8.68
C ILE A 62 2.11 -3.90 -7.57
N GLN A 63 0.89 -4.38 -7.82
CA GLN A 63 -0.22 -4.25 -6.90
C GLN A 63 -0.43 -5.54 -6.11
N TYR A 64 -0.27 -5.47 -4.80
CA TYR A 64 -0.64 -6.56 -3.89
C TYR A 64 -1.90 -6.18 -3.10
N PHE A 65 -2.80 -7.15 -2.94
CA PHE A 65 -4.03 -6.99 -2.17
C PHE A 65 -3.98 -7.90 -0.95
N ILE A 66 -4.31 -7.35 0.21
CA ILE A 66 -4.56 -8.13 1.42
C ILE A 66 -6.04 -8.00 1.76
N LEU A 67 -6.73 -9.14 1.80
CA LEU A 67 -8.05 -9.24 2.40
C LEU A 67 -7.86 -9.40 3.92
N LEU A 68 -8.42 -8.46 4.66
CA LEU A 68 -8.39 -8.47 6.11
C LEU A 68 -9.41 -9.51 6.58
N LYS A 69 -8.95 -10.68 7.01
CA LYS A 69 -9.82 -11.67 7.64
C LYS A 69 -9.68 -11.54 9.16
N ASN A 70 -10.80 -11.45 9.87
CA ASN A 70 -10.77 -11.69 11.31
C ASN A 70 -10.38 -13.17 11.54
N LYS A 71 -9.41 -13.39 12.42
CA LYS A 71 -9.14 -14.72 12.98
C LYS A 71 -10.33 -15.16 13.85
#